data_AF-A0A3D5YYT1-F1
#
_entry.id   AF-A0A3D5YYT1-F1
#
_cell.length_a   1.000
_cell.length_b   1.000
_cell.length_c   1.000
_cell.angle_alpha   90.00
_cell.angle_beta   90.00
_cell.angle_gamma   90.00
#
_symmetry.space_group_name_H-M   'P 1'
#
loop_
_entity.id
_entity.type
_entity.pdbx_description
1 polymer ?
#
loop_
_entity_poly.entity_id
_entity_poly.type
_entity_poly.pdbx_seq_one_letter_code
_entity_poly.pdbx_strand_id
1 'polypeptide(L)'
;MSGKVIAFFILSVLLIIFTIQNHLLIDIRFFHWKMTEVPLVLVLIAGLIFGFLLALMMQLPKIMRLKRELKNVIRELENPKRIDADIDEDITSEGISMGSDYQGGFFNDKE
;
A
#
# COMPACT_ATOMS: atom_id res chain seq x y z
N MET A 1 -19.44 0.40 13.78
CA MET A 1 -19.47 -0.93 13.12
C MET A 1 -19.51 -0.70 11.61
N SER A 2 -18.49 -1.14 10.88
CA SER A 2 -18.37 -0.87 9.44
C SER A 2 -19.49 -1.61 8.69
N GLY A 3 -20.37 -0.92 7.95
CA GLY A 3 -21.53 -1.52 7.27
C GLY A 3 -21.22 -2.71 6.35
N LYS A 4 -19.96 -2.84 5.93
CA LYS A 4 -19.40 -3.99 5.22
C LYS A 4 -19.56 -5.31 6.00
N VAL A 5 -19.37 -5.28 7.32
CA VAL A 5 -19.50 -6.48 8.18
C VAL A 5 -20.95 -6.92 8.24
N ILE A 6 -21.88 -5.97 8.37
CA ILE A 6 -23.33 -6.24 8.34
C ILE A 6 -23.74 -6.85 7.00
N ALA A 7 -23.27 -6.28 5.88
CA ALA A 7 -23.59 -6.79 4.55
C ALA A 7 -23.06 -8.21 4.33
N PHE A 8 -21.83 -8.48 4.79
CA PHE A 8 -21.23 -9.81 4.69
C PHE A 8 -21.99 -10.83 5.53
N PHE A 9 -22.42 -10.45 6.73
CA PHE A 9 -23.20 -11.33 7.60
C PHE A 9 -24.56 -11.67 6.99
N ILE A 10 -25.27 -10.67 6.47
CA ILE A 10 -26.54 -10.86 5.76
C ILE A 10 -26.36 -11.80 4.57
N LEU A 11 -25.35 -11.55 3.73
CA LEU A 11 -25.03 -12.41 2.58
C LEU A 11 -24.76 -13.85 3.00
N SER A 12 -23.96 -14.05 4.06
CA SER A 12 -23.60 -15.38 4.53
C SER A 12 -24.79 -16.15 5.07
N VAL A 13 -25.68 -15.50 5.83
CA VAL A 13 -26.93 -16.11 6.31
C VAL A 13 -27.84 -16.48 5.15
N LEU A 14 -27.99 -15.59 4.16
CA LEU A 14 -28.76 -15.85 2.96
C LEU A 14 -28.24 -17.07 2.21
N LEU A 15 -26.90 -17.19 2.11
CA LEU A 15 -26.23 -18.30 1.45
C LEU A 15 -26.49 -19.61 2.19
N ILE A 16 -26.40 -19.63 3.52
CA ILE A 16 -26.73 -20.82 4.35
C ILE A 16 -28.18 -21.24 4.15
N ILE A 17 -29.13 -20.30 4.19
CA ILE A 17 -30.55 -20.60 3.97
C ILE A 17 -30.77 -21.16 2.56
N PHE A 18 -30.17 -20.52 1.55
CA PHE A 18 -30.21 -20.99 0.17
C PHE A 18 -29.67 -22.42 0.06
N THR A 19 -28.56 -22.71 0.72
CA THR A 19 -27.88 -24.01 0.76
C THR A 19 -28.76 -25.11 1.36
N ILE A 20 -29.43 -24.82 2.48
CA ILE A 20 -30.29 -25.79 3.18
C ILE A 20 -31.61 -26.00 2.44
N GLN A 21 -32.23 -24.92 1.96
CA GLN A 21 -33.53 -24.99 1.29
C GLN A 21 -33.42 -25.53 -0.14
N ASN A 22 -32.32 -25.25 -0.84
CA ASN A 22 -32.07 -25.70 -2.20
C ASN A 22 -31.03 -26.81 -2.20
N HIS A 23 -31.41 -27.99 -1.68
CA HIS A 23 -30.67 -29.24 -1.87
C HIS A 23 -30.78 -29.72 -3.35
N LEU A 24 -30.52 -28.82 -4.30
CA LEU A 24 -30.48 -29.16 -5.70
C LEU A 24 -29.21 -29.98 -5.95
N LEU A 25 -29.43 -31.27 -6.22
CA LEU A 25 -28.45 -32.16 -6.80
C LEU A 25 -28.24 -31.70 -8.24
N ILE A 26 -27.02 -31.29 -8.55
CA ILE A 26 -26.66 -30.81 -9.88
C ILE A 26 -25.69 -31.77 -10.56
N ASP A 27 -25.91 -31.96 -11.86
CA ASP A 27 -24.99 -32.71 -12.70
C ASP A 27 -23.93 -31.77 -13.25
N ILE A 28 -22.69 -31.95 -12.79
CA ILE A 28 -21.55 -31.17 -13.22
C ILE A 28 -20.86 -31.93 -14.35
N ARG A 29 -20.82 -31.32 -15.53
CA ARG A 29 -20.04 -31.80 -16.66
C ARG A 29 -18.83 -30.89 -16.84
N PHE A 30 -17.67 -31.36 -16.44
CA PHE A 30 -16.42 -30.63 -16.56
C PHE A 30 -15.53 -31.30 -17.60
N PHE A 31 -15.53 -30.74 -18.81
CA PHE A 31 -14.81 -31.29 -19.96
C PHE A 31 -15.22 -32.75 -20.25
N HIS A 32 -14.44 -33.75 -19.81
CA HIS A 32 -14.78 -35.18 -19.95
C HIS A 32 -15.27 -35.83 -18.64
N TRP A 33 -15.26 -35.11 -17.52
CA TRP A 33 -15.70 -35.62 -16.23
C TRP A 33 -17.17 -35.32 -16.01
N LYS A 34 -17.92 -36.36 -15.62
CA LYS A 34 -19.32 -36.25 -15.25
C LYS A 34 -19.43 -36.61 -13.77
N MET A 35 -19.70 -35.61 -12.95
CA MET A 35 -20.03 -35.79 -11.54
C MET A 35 -21.53 -35.57 -11.43
N THR A 36 -22.28 -36.66 -11.34
CA THR A 36 -23.73 -36.65 -11.13
C THR A 36 -24.04 -36.57 -9.64
N GLU A 37 -25.21 -36.01 -9.31
CA GLU A 37 -25.72 -35.93 -7.94
C GLU A 37 -24.82 -35.15 -6.95
N VAL A 38 -24.08 -34.15 -7.45
CA VAL A 38 -23.26 -33.31 -6.56
C VAL A 38 -24.15 -32.27 -5.88
N PRO A 39 -24.13 -32.15 -4.55
CA PRO A 39 -24.81 -31.06 -3.85
C PRO A 39 -24.25 -29.71 -4.30
N LEU A 40 -25.13 -28.79 -4.73
CA LEU A 40 -24.77 -27.42 -5.14
C LEU A 40 -23.88 -26.70 -4.10
N VAL A 41 -24.09 -27.01 -2.83
CA VAL A 41 -23.33 -26.54 -1.68
C VAL A 41 -21.82 -26.74 -1.85
N LEU A 42 -21.41 -27.96 -2.25
CA LEU A 42 -20.01 -28.31 -2.39
C LEU A 42 -19.35 -27.50 -3.51
N VAL A 43 -20.10 -27.25 -4.59
CA VAL A 43 -19.63 -26.44 -5.72
C VAL A 43 -19.45 -24.98 -5.30
N LEU A 44 -20.40 -24.43 -4.56
CA LEU A 44 -20.31 -23.08 -4.03
C LEU A 44 -19.11 -22.91 -3.09
N ILE A 45 -18.89 -23.86 -2.17
CA ILE A 45 -17.74 -23.83 -1.27
C ILE A 45 -16.43 -23.95 -2.05
N ALA A 46 -16.34 -24.87 -3.01
CA ALA A 46 -15.16 -25.02 -3.85
C ALA A 46 -14.87 -23.74 -4.65
N GLY A 47 -15.90 -23.12 -5.23
CA GLY A 47 -15.79 -21.85 -5.94
C GLY A 47 -15.35 -20.71 -5.02
N LEU A 48 -15.87 -20.64 -3.80
CA LEU A 48 -15.47 -19.66 -2.80
C LEU A 48 -13.99 -19.81 -2.42
N ILE A 49 -13.55 -21.05 -2.16
CA ILE A 49 -12.14 -21.36 -1.84
C ILE A 49 -11.24 -20.97 -3.01
N PHE A 50 -11.61 -21.33 -4.23
CA PHE A 50 -10.86 -20.95 -5.42
C PHE A 50 -10.79 -19.42 -5.60
N GLY A 51 -11.92 -18.73 -5.46
CA GLY A 51 -11.97 -17.28 -5.53
C GLY A 51 -11.10 -16.61 -4.46
N PHE A 52 -11.13 -17.13 -3.23
CA PHE A 52 -10.27 -16.67 -2.14
C PHE A 52 -8.79 -16.90 -2.44
N LEU A 53 -8.44 -18.08 -2.96
CA LEU A 53 -7.07 -18.42 -3.31
C LEU A 53 -6.53 -17.52 -4.43
N LEU A 54 -7.36 -17.25 -5.44
CA LEU A 54 -7.04 -16.30 -6.52
C LEU A 54 -6.87 -14.87 -5.98
N ALA A 55 -7.75 -14.43 -5.07
CA ALA A 55 -7.63 -13.12 -4.43
C ALA A 55 -6.32 -12.99 -3.64
N LEU A 56 -5.94 -14.03 -2.89
CA LEU A 56 -4.64 -14.09 -2.20
C LEU A 56 -3.47 -14.04 -3.19
N MET A 57 -3.53 -14.80 -4.29
CA MET A 57 -2.51 -14.76 -5.34
C MET A 57 -2.32 -13.35 -5.91
N MET A 58 -3.41 -12.62 -6.14
CA MET A 58 -3.35 -11.23 -6.60
C MET A 58 -2.84 -10.27 -5.52
N GLN A 59 -3.03 -10.58 -4.24
CA GLN A 59 -2.58 -9.71 -3.12
C GLN A 59 -1.08 -9.82 -2.83
N LEU A 60 -0.47 -10.99 -3.05
CA LEU A 60 0.97 -11.24 -2.87
C LEU A 60 1.88 -10.17 -3.53
N PRO A 61 1.75 -9.86 -4.84
CA PRO A 61 2.62 -8.87 -5.48
C PRO A 61 2.43 -7.46 -4.90
N LYS A 62 1.21 -7.11 -4.47
CA LYS A 62 0.91 -5.82 -3.84
C LYS A 62 1.65 -5.68 -2.50
N ILE A 63 1.62 -6.74 -1.69
CA ILE A 63 2.33 -6.79 -0.40
C ILE A 63 3.85 -6.69 -0.62
N MET A 64 4.38 -7.37 -1.64
CA MET A 64 5.82 -7.30 -1.96
C MET A 64 6.26 -5.90 -2.38
N ARG A 65 5.48 -5.21 -3.22
CA ARG A 65 5.76 -3.81 -3.61
C ARG A 65 5.73 -2.88 -2.40
N LEU A 66 4.69 -3.01 -1.57
CA LEU A 66 4.54 -2.19 -0.36
C LEU A 66 5.68 -2.39 0.64
N LYS A 67 6.17 -3.64 0.81
CA LYS A 67 7.35 -3.92 1.64
C LYS A 67 8.63 -3.29 1.08
N ARG A 68 8.79 -3.24 -0.25
CA ARG A 68 9.95 -2.60 -0.90
C ARG A 68 9.92 -1.09 -0.70
N GLU A 69 8.77 -0.47 -0.90
CA GLU A 69 8.56 0.97 -0.66
C GLU A 69 8.84 1.32 0.80
N LEU A 70 8.30 0.54 1.75
CA LEU A 70 8.55 0.74 3.17
C LEU A 70 10.05 0.66 3.51
N LYS A 71 10.77 -0.31 2.93
CA LYS A 71 12.22 -0.44 3.12
C LYS A 71 13.00 0.75 2.55
N ASN A 72 12.55 1.32 1.44
CA ASN A 72 13.18 2.49 0.83
C ASN A 72 12.96 3.74 1.69
N VAL A 73 11.73 3.96 2.16
CA VAL A 73 11.41 5.09 3.07
C VAL A 73 12.19 4.99 4.38
N ILE A 74 12.29 3.79 4.97
CA ILE A 74 13.11 3.58 6.19
C ILE A 74 14.58 3.90 5.93
N ARG A 75 15.14 3.50 4.79
CA ARG A 75 16.53 3.81 4.42
C ARG A 75 16.80 5.29 4.20
N GLU A 76 15.79 6.04 3.78
CA GLU A 76 15.86 7.49 3.58
C GLU A 76 15.81 8.23 4.93
N LEU A 77 15.00 7.74 5.88
CA LEU A 77 14.95 8.25 7.25
C LEU A 77 16.19 7.85 8.08
N GLU A 78 16.75 6.67 7.84
CA GLU A 78 17.96 6.16 8.52
C GLU A 78 19.26 6.71 7.90
N ASN A 79 19.18 7.41 6.75
CA ASN A 79 20.27 8.24 6.23
C ASN A 79 20.00 9.73 6.51
N PRO A 80 20.30 10.25 7.71
CA PRO A 80 20.39 11.69 7.94
C PRO A 80 21.60 12.35 7.26
N LYS A 81 22.26 11.70 6.27
CA LYS A 81 23.51 12.20 5.66
C LYS A 81 23.36 12.87 4.29
N ARG A 82 22.14 13.27 3.92
CA ARG A 82 21.88 14.23 2.85
C ARG A 82 20.76 15.19 3.22
N ILE A 83 20.84 15.75 4.43
CA ILE A 83 20.67 17.20 4.46
C ILE A 83 21.99 17.66 3.85
N ASP A 84 21.98 17.88 2.54
CA ASP A 84 22.99 18.72 1.94
C ASP A 84 22.85 20.03 2.72
N ALA A 85 23.78 20.20 3.66
CA ALA A 85 24.14 21.50 4.12
C ALA A 85 24.61 22.20 2.86
N ASP A 86 23.68 22.86 2.18
CA ASP A 86 23.94 24.11 1.47
C ASP A 86 24.26 25.16 2.54
N ILE A 87 25.25 24.85 3.38
CA ILE A 87 26.08 25.84 4.02
C ILE A 87 27.24 25.86 3.04
N ASP A 88 27.15 26.78 2.09
CA ASP A 88 28.30 27.24 1.34
C ASP A 88 29.46 27.39 2.34
N GLU A 89 30.38 26.43 2.32
CA GLU A 89 31.70 26.53 2.93
C GLU A 89 32.51 27.52 2.11
N ASP A 90 32.11 28.79 2.17
CA ASP A 90 33.03 29.90 2.00
C ASP A 90 32.63 31.05 2.93
N ILE A 91 32.34 30.71 4.20
CA ILE A 91 32.56 31.65 5.30
C ILE A 91 34.01 31.48 5.71
N THR A 92 34.90 32.04 4.88
CA THR A 92 36.27 32.32 5.25
C THR A 92 36.27 33.04 6.60
N SER A 93 37.11 32.57 7.53
CA SER A 93 37.37 33.21 8.82
C SER A 93 38.07 34.58 8.69
N GLU A 94 38.12 35.15 7.50
CA GLU A 94 38.66 36.47 7.23
C GLU A 94 37.47 37.36 6.92
N GLY A 95 37.32 38.44 7.70
CA GLY A 95 36.17 39.31 7.64
C GLY A 95 35.79 39.70 6.22
N ILE A 96 34.49 39.88 6.01
CA ILE A 96 33.88 40.32 4.75
C ILE A 96 34.74 41.46 4.19
N SER A 97 35.52 41.16 3.15
CA SER A 97 36.29 42.18 2.46
C SER A 97 35.29 43.04 1.70
N MET A 98 35.00 44.23 2.23
CA MET A 98 34.34 45.27 1.47
C MET A 98 35.16 45.48 0.20
N GLY A 99 34.55 45.24 -0.96
CA GLY A 99 35.19 45.52 -2.25
C GLY A 99 35.74 46.95 -2.28
N SER A 100 36.78 47.17 -3.08
CA SER A 100 37.48 48.45 -3.29
C SER A 100 36.57 49.63 -3.68
N ASP A 101 35.29 49.36 -3.89
CA ASP A 101 34.29 50.27 -4.43
C ASP A 101 33.37 50.81 -3.32
N TYR A 102 33.61 50.43 -2.06
CA TYR A 102 32.85 50.91 -0.90
C TYR A 102 33.28 52.32 -0.47
N GLN A 103 32.55 53.35 -0.92
CA GLN A 103 32.68 54.74 -0.44
C GLN A 103 31.65 55.07 0.66
N GLY A 104 31.61 54.28 1.74
CA GLY A 104 30.60 54.45 2.79
C GLY A 104 31.20 54.32 4.19
N GLY A 105 31.73 55.41 4.74
CA GLY A 105 32.10 55.50 6.15
C GLY A 105 31.02 56.22 6.95
N PHE A 106 30.34 55.51 7.85
CA PHE A 106 29.34 56.05 8.80
C PHE A 106 29.95 56.92 9.91
N PHE A 107 31.28 56.98 9.97
CA PHE A 107 32.05 57.86 10.84
C PHE A 107 32.93 58.74 9.97
N ASN A 108 32.35 59.76 9.36
CA ASN A 108 33.09 60.89 8.80
C ASN A 108 32.85 62.11 9.67
N ASP A 109 33.19 61.98 10.96
CA ASP A 109 33.33 63.14 11.83
C ASP A 109 34.72 63.71 11.58
N LYS A 110 34.74 64.77 10.77
CA LYS A 110 35.88 65.66 10.61
C LYS A 110 36.01 66.47 11.90
N GLU A 111 37.15 66.33 12.58
CA GLU A 111 37.70 67.39 13.44
C GLU A 111 37.98 68.66 12.62
#